data_AF-A0A964IUQ4-F1
#
_entry.id   AF-A0A964IUQ4-F1
#
_cell.length_a   1.000
_cell.length_b   1.000
_cell.length_c   1.000
_cell.angle_alpha   90.00
_cell.angle_beta   90.00
_cell.angle_gamma   90.00
#
_symmetry.space_group_name_H-M   'P 1'
#
loop_
_entity.id
_entity.type
_entity.pdbx_description
1 polymer ?
#
loop_
_entity_poly.entity_id
_entity_poly.type
_entity_poly.pdbx_seq_one_letter_code
_entity_poly.pdbx_strand_id
1 'polypeptide(L)' 'MTKITASSKRGFQEAVQEGMKRAIKSLRGITGFEVVSYKGKVDGGKVVEYRATMEVTFILE' A
#
# COMPACT_ATOMS: atom_id res chain seq x y z
N MET A 1 -9.08 2.01 -12.04
CA MET A 1 -8.60 1.74 -10.66
C MET A 1 -7.79 0.46 -10.65
N THR A 2 -6.74 0.38 -9.83
CA THR A 2 -5.92 -0.84 -9.69
C THR A 2 -5.68 -1.13 -8.20
N LYS A 3 -5.71 -2.40 -7.82
CA LYS A 3 -5.48 -2.85 -6.45
C LYS A 3 -4.03 -3.24 -6.23
N ILE A 4 -3.41 -2.70 -5.19
CA ILE A 4 -2.02 -3.00 -4.80
C ILE A 4 -1.96 -3.39 -3.33
N THR A 5 -0.98 -4.22 -2.97
CA THR A 5 -0.66 -4.50 -1.57
C THR A 5 0.82 -4.24 -1.35
N ALA A 6 1.12 -3.48 -0.31
CA ALA A 6 2.49 -3.16 0.08
C ALA A 6 2.69 -3.50 1.56
N SER A 7 3.94 -3.77 1.93
CA SER A 7 4.31 -4.09 3.30
C SER A 7 5.50 -3.28 3.80
N SER A 8 5.58 -3.13 5.13
CA SER A 8 6.67 -2.49 5.86
C SER A 8 6.84 -3.17 7.21
N LYS A 9 8.07 -3.16 7.75
CA LYS A 9 8.35 -3.58 9.13
C LYS A 9 8.16 -2.47 10.16
N ARG A 10 8.12 -1.19 9.76
CA ARG A 10 8.05 -0.05 10.66
C ARG A 10 6.61 0.40 10.94
N GLY A 11 5.68 0.20 10.00
CA GLY A 11 4.26 0.52 10.23
C GLY A 11 3.42 0.63 8.97
N PHE A 12 2.10 0.83 9.17
CA PHE A 12 1.14 0.95 8.08
C PHE A 12 1.35 2.19 7.20
N GLN A 13 1.70 3.33 7.79
CA GLN A 13 1.95 4.57 7.04
C GLN A 13 3.10 4.39 6.05
N GLU A 14 4.19 3.74 6.46
CA GLU A 14 5.29 3.45 5.56
C GLU A 14 4.89 2.44 4.48
N ALA A 15 4.12 1.40 4.83
CA ALA A 15 3.62 0.43 3.84
C ALA A 15 2.80 1.14 2.74
N VAL A 16 1.94 2.09 3.11
CA VAL A 16 1.17 2.93 2.17
C VAL A 16 2.10 3.77 1.31
N GLN A 17 3.04 4.51 1.90
CA GLN A 17 3.97 5.37 1.16
C GLN A 17 4.83 4.59 0.16
N GLU A 18 5.40 3.46 0.57
CA GLU A 18 6.19 2.60 -0.31
C GLU A 18 5.34 1.91 -1.39
N GLY A 19 4.07 1.61 -1.10
CA GLY A 19 3.11 1.15 -2.09
C GLY A 19 2.84 2.20 -3.17
N MET A 20 2.52 3.42 -2.77
CA MET A 20 2.26 4.54 -3.68
C MET A 20 3.51 4.93 -4.48
N LYS A 21 4.69 4.97 -3.84
CA LYS A 21 5.96 5.25 -4.53
C LYS A 21 6.25 4.25 -5.65
N ARG A 22 5.89 2.97 -5.47
CA ARG A 22 5.98 1.96 -6.53
C ARG A 22 4.90 2.15 -7.59
N ALA A 23 3.65 2.41 -7.19
CA ALA A 23 2.55 2.65 -8.13
C ALA A 23 2.84 3.82 -9.07
N ILE A 24 3.36 4.94 -8.54
CA ILE A 24 3.72 6.15 -9.31
C ILE A 24 4.76 5.86 -10.39
N LYS A 25 5.66 4.88 -10.18
CA LYS A 25 6.66 4.51 -11.20
C LYS A 25 6.07 3.77 -12.40
N SER A 26 4.91 3.14 -12.24
CA SER A 26 4.32 2.27 -13.26
C SER A 26 2.99 2.80 -13.82
N LEU A 27 2.28 3.64 -13.07
CA LEU A 27 0.98 4.20 -13.44
C LEU A 27 1.09 5.72 -13.53
N ARG A 28 0.73 6.28 -14.68
CA ARG A 28 0.58 7.72 -14.88
C ARG A 28 -0.83 8.17 -14.47
N GLY A 29 -0.99 9.47 -14.24
CA GLY A 29 -2.30 10.07 -13.98
C GLY A 29 -2.94 9.65 -12.65
N ILE A 30 -2.16 9.23 -11.64
CA ILE A 30 -2.69 8.89 -10.31
C ILE A 30 -3.32 10.15 -9.68
N THR A 31 -4.59 10.05 -9.31
CA THR A 31 -5.36 11.13 -8.68
C THR A 31 -5.67 10.88 -7.22
N GLY A 32 -5.62 9.63 -6.78
CA GLY A 32 -5.88 9.26 -5.40
C GLY A 32 -5.72 7.78 -5.12
N PHE A 33 -5.90 7.42 -3.85
CA PHE A 33 -5.98 6.04 -3.41
C PHE A 33 -6.86 5.94 -2.17
N GLU A 34 -7.43 4.77 -1.96
CA GLU A 34 -8.13 4.41 -0.74
C GLU A 34 -7.53 3.15 -0.12
N VAL A 35 -7.56 3.06 1.21
CA VAL A 35 -7.09 1.87 1.91
C VAL A 35 -8.25 0.92 2.09
N VAL A 36 -8.13 -0.26 1.50
CA VAL A 36 -9.15 -1.32 1.57
C VAL A 36 -8.98 -2.16 2.83
N SER A 37 -7.74 -2.46 3.22
CA SER A 37 -7.48 -3.23 4.43
C SER A 37 -6.08 -3.05 4.98
N TYR A 38 -5.98 -3.13 6.30
CA TYR A 38 -4.72 -3.28 7.01
C TYR A 38 -4.58 -4.70 7.55
N LYS A 39 -3.41 -5.31 7.39
CA LYS A 39 -3.09 -6.64 7.93
C LYS A 39 -1.75 -6.60 8.64
N GLY A 40 -1.68 -7.17 9.83
CA GLY A 40 -0.42 -7.38 10.56
C GLY A 40 0.00 -8.84 10.52
N LYS A 41 1.30 -9.11 10.39
CA LYS A 41 1.89 -10.43 10.65
C LYS A 41 2.44 -10.42 12.07
N VAL A 42 2.02 -11.40 12.87
CA VAL A 42 2.55 -11.63 14.22
C VAL A 42 3.44 -12.87 14.20
N ASP A 43 4.60 -12.78 14.81
CA ASP A 43 5.54 -13.89 15.00
C ASP A 43 6.17 -13.77 16.40
N GLY A 44 6.20 -14.88 17.14
CA GLY A 44 6.69 -14.91 18.52
C GLY A 44 6.03 -13.89 19.46
N GLY A 45 4.74 -13.59 19.27
CA GLY A 45 4.00 -12.60 20.07
C GLY A 45 4.32 -11.13 19.74
N LYS A 46 5.10 -10.86 18.67
CA LYS A 46 5.42 -9.50 18.23
C LYS A 46 4.92 -9.27 16.81
N VAL A 47 4.47 -8.05 16.52
CA VAL A 47 4.14 -7.66 15.14
C VAL A 47 5.45 -7.49 14.36
N VAL A 48 5.63 -8.27 13.30
CA VAL A 48 6.87 -8.30 12.49
C VAL A 48 6.71 -7.66 11.12
N GLU A 49 5.47 -7.49 10.64
CA GLU A 49 5.19 -6.88 9.35
C GLU A 49 3.80 -6.25 9.34
N TYR A 50 3.69 -5.10 8.69
CA TYR A 50 2.48 -4.34 8.46
C TYR A 50 2.22 -4.32 6.96
N ARG A 51 1.01 -4.71 6.54
CA ARG A 51 0.58 -4.73 5.15
C ARG A 51 -0.61 -3.81 4.96
N ALA A 52 -0.57 -3.00 3.92
CA ALA A 52 -1.67 -2.15 3.50
C ALA A 52 -2.08 -2.55 2.08
N THR A 53 -3.36 -2.89 1.91
CA THR A 53 -3.98 -3.09 0.61
C THR A 53 -4.71 -1.82 0.23
N MET A 54 -4.40 -1.28 -0.94
CA MET A 54 -4.93 0.00 -1.44
C MET A 54 -5.54 -0.19 -2.82
N GLU A 55 -6.57 0.58 -3.12
CA GLU A 55 -7.09 0.76 -4.47
C GLU A 55 -6.69 2.15 -4.95
N VAL A 56 -5.96 2.18 -6.07
CA VAL A 56 -5.38 3.40 -6.65
C VAL A 56 -6.22 3.84 -7.84
N THR A 57 -6.63 5.09 -7.81
CA THR A 57 -7.41 5.75 -8.85
C THR A 57 -6.47 6.58 -9.73
N PHE A 58 -6.61 6.39 -11.03
CA PHE A 58 -5.83 7.11 -12.04
C PHE A 58 -6.67 7.31 -13.30
N ILE A 59 -6.35 8.37 -14.03
CA ILE A 59 -6.95 8.70 -15.32
C ILE A 59 -6.08 8.09 -16.42
N LEU A 60 -6.73 7.51 -17.42
CA LEU A 60 -6.08 7.02 -18.64
C LEU A 60 -5.99 8.17 -19.63
N GLU A 61 -4.83 8.32 -20.28
CA GLU A 61 -4.65 9.15 -21.48
C GLU A 61 -4.95 8.33 -22.74
#